data_AF-W4M3S7-F1
#
_entry.id   AF-W4M3S7-F1
#
_cell.length_a   1.000
_cell.length_b   1.000
_cell.length_c   1.000
_cell.angle_alpha   90.00
_cell.angle_beta   90.00
_cell.angle_gamma   90.00
#
_symmetry.space_group_name_H-M   'P 1'
#
loop_
_entity.id
_entity.type
_entity.pdbx_description
1 polymer ?
#
loop_
_entity_poly.entity_id
_entity_poly.type
_entity_poly.pdbx_seq_one_letter_code
_entity_poly.pdbx_strand_id
1 'polypeptide(L)' 'MTYAQLLEERGKLRIQVEVIEGLLRESIGWDVIERVTGVQETQFEELQQRLRELAR' A
#
# COMPACT_ATOMS: atom_id res chain seq x y z
N MET A 1 5.71 -18.07 -9.33
CA MET A 1 5.16 -16.78 -9.80
C MET A 1 5.83 -16.43 -11.13
N THR A 2 5.09 -15.96 -12.12
CA THR A 2 5.67 -15.51 -13.40
C THR A 2 6.09 -14.05 -13.32
N TYR A 3 6.95 -13.59 -14.24
CA TYR A 3 7.39 -12.19 -14.30
C TYR A 3 6.22 -11.20 -14.48
N ALA A 4 5.23 -11.57 -15.29
CA ALA A 4 4.01 -10.77 -15.48
C ALA A 4 3.20 -10.62 -14.18
N GLN A 5 3.06 -11.71 -13.41
CA GLN A 5 2.37 -11.68 -12.12
C GLN A 5 3.10 -10.79 -11.10
N LEU A 6 4.44 -10.81 -11.09
CA LEU A 6 5.24 -9.95 -10.21
C LEU A 6 5.07 -8.47 -10.53
N LEU A 7 5.05 -8.11 -11.81
CA LEU A 7 4.82 -6.73 -12.23
C LEU A 7 3.41 -6.24 -11.87
N GLU A 8 2.40 -7.09 -12.07
CA GLU A 8 1.02 -6.78 -11.72
C GLU A 8 0.85 -6.58 -10.21
N GLU A 9 1.41 -7.50 -9.41
CA GLU A 9 1.39 -7.41 -7.95
C GLU A 9 2.09 -6.15 -7.45
N ARG A 10 3.31 -5.87 -7.94
CA ARG A 10 4.04 -4.64 -7.60
C ARG A 10 3.25 -3.39 -7.95
N GLY A 11 2.58 -3.38 -9.10
CA GLY A 11 1.75 -2.26 -9.54
C GLY A 11 0.58 -2.00 -8.59
N LYS A 12 -0.19 -3.05 -8.26
CA LYS A 12 -1.32 -2.96 -7.33
C LYS A 12 -0.88 -2.48 -5.94
N LEU A 13 0.21 -3.06 -5.44
CA LEU A 13 0.73 -2.77 -4.11
C LEU A 13 1.27 -1.34 -4.02
N ARG A 14 1.94 -0.85 -5.07
CA ARG A 14 2.38 0.55 -5.17
C ARG A 14 1.20 1.53 -5.11
N ILE A 15 0.15 1.28 -5.88
CA ILE A 15 -1.04 2.16 -5.90
C ILE A 15 -1.69 2.22 -4.52
N GLN A 16 -1.82 1.08 -3.84
CA GLN A 16 -2.40 1.03 -2.50
C GLN A 16 -1.60 1.85 -1.50
N VAL A 17 -0.27 1.75 -1.54
CA VAL A 17 0.63 2.55 -0.69
C VAL A 17 0.53 4.04 -1.03
N GLU A 18 0.58 4.41 -2.31
CA GLU A 18 0.50 5.81 -2.76
C GLU A 18 -0.82 6.49 -2.34
N VAL A 19 -1.94 5.77 -2.41
CA VAL A 19 -3.25 6.27 -1.95
C VAL A 19 -3.21 6.56 -0.46
N ILE A 20 -2.74 5.61 0.35
CA ILE A 20 -2.67 5.76 1.80
C ILE A 20 -1.74 6.90 2.20
N GLU A 21 -0.55 7.01 1.59
CA GLU A 21 0.38 8.13 1.82
C GLU A 21 -0.22 9.48 1.39
N GLY A 22 -1.02 9.49 0.32
CA GLY A 22 -1.80 10.65 -0.10
C GLY A 22 -2.76 11.12 0.98
N LEU A 23 -3.57 10.20 1.52
CA LEU A 23 -4.54 10.51 2.57
C LEU A 23 -3.84 10.99 3.87
N LEU A 24 -2.71 10.38 4.23
CA LEU A 24 -1.89 10.83 5.36
C LEU A 24 -1.35 12.26 5.18
N ARG A 25 -0.89 12.60 3.96
CA ARG A 25 -0.42 13.96 3.65
C ARG A 25 -1.52 15.01 3.81
N GLU A 26 -2.76 14.64 3.53
CA GLU A 26 -3.95 15.46 3.75
C GLU A 26 -4.39 15.48 5.23
N SER A 27 -3.58 14.94 6.15
CA SER A 27 -3.87 14.83 7.59
C SER A 27 -5.16 14.06 7.90
N ILE A 28 -5.57 13.15 7.01
CA ILE A 28 -6.75 12.32 7.24
C ILE A 28 -6.43 11.30 8.34
N GLY A 29 -7.35 11.20 9.30
CA GLY A 29 -7.25 10.26 10.42
C GLY A 29 -7.29 8.80 9.95
N TRP A 30 -6.60 7.96 10.72
CA TRP A 30 -6.44 6.56 10.38
C TRP A 30 -7.74 5.76 10.42
N ASP A 31 -8.69 6.17 11.25
CA ASP A 31 -10.05 5.65 11.30
C ASP A 31 -10.81 5.83 9.97
N VAL A 32 -10.54 6.91 9.23
CA VAL A 32 -11.12 7.16 7.91
C VAL A 32 -10.39 6.33 6.86
N ILE A 33 -9.07 6.27 6.95
CA ILE A 33 -8.23 5.56 5.99
C ILE A 33 -8.50 4.07 6.02
N GLU A 34 -8.64 3.48 7.20
CA GLU A 34 -9.04 2.07 7.36
C GLU A 34 -10.42 1.81 6.74
N ARG A 35 -11.38 2.72 6.92
CA ARG A 35 -12.73 2.56 6.32
C ARG A 35 -12.72 2.66 4.79
N VAL A 36 -11.90 3.53 4.21
CA VAL A 36 -11.85 3.76 2.77
C VAL A 36 -11.01 2.71 2.05
N THR A 37 -9.92 2.26 2.68
CA THR A 37 -8.93 1.38 2.04
C THR A 37 -9.00 -0.07 2.53
N GLY A 38 -9.63 -0.32 3.68
CA GLY A 38 -9.65 -1.63 4.35
C GLY A 38 -8.32 -2.02 5.00
N VAL A 39 -7.36 -1.10 5.07
CA VAL A 39 -6.00 -1.35 5.57
C VAL A 39 -5.85 -0.77 6.98
N GLN A 40 -5.42 -1.61 7.92
CA GLN A 40 -5.05 -1.19 9.27
C GLN A 40 -3.64 -0.59 9.31
N GLU A 41 -3.34 0.18 10.37
CA GLU A 41 -2.00 0.75 10.61
C GLU A 41 -0.88 -0.25 10.50
N THR A 42 -1.04 -1.34 11.22
CA THR A 42 -0.05 -2.40 11.34
C THR A 42 0.19 -3.09 10.01
N GLN A 43 -0.84 -3.17 9.15
CA GLN A 43 -0.75 -3.74 7.82
C GLN A 43 -0.07 -2.79 6.83
N PHE A 44 -0.17 -1.48 7.04
CA PHE A 44 0.43 -0.51 6.15
C PHE A 44 1.97 -0.60 6.14
N GLU A 45 2.60 -0.81 7.31
CA GLU A 45 4.04 -1.04 7.38
C GLU A 45 4.47 -2.29 6.60
N GLU A 46 3.70 -3.37 6.71
CA GLU A 46 3.94 -4.62 5.97
C GLU A 46 3.80 -4.41 4.45
N LEU A 47 2.82 -3.64 4.00
CA LEU A 47 2.66 -3.28 2.59
C LEU A 47 3.87 -2.48 2.09
N GLN A 48 4.33 -1.50 2.86
CA GLN A 48 5.52 -0.73 2.48
C GLN A 48 6.78 -1.62 2.43
N GLN A 49 6.92 -2.58 3.36
CA GLN A 49 8.03 -3.52 3.34
C GLN A 49 7.97 -4.43 2.09
N ARG A 50 6.82 -5.02 1.81
CA ARG A 50 6.62 -5.88 0.64
C ARG A 50 6.87 -5.13 -0.67
N LEU A 51 6.51 -3.84 -0.74
CA LEU A 51 6.82 -3.00 -1.91
C LEU A 51 8.32 -2.86 -2.13
N ARG A 52 9.09 -2.63 -1.05
CA ARG A 52 10.56 -2.51 -1.10
C ARG A 52 11.21 -3.82 -1.53
N GLU A 53 10.69 -4.95 -1.06
CA GLU A 53 11.16 -6.28 -1.46
C GLU A 53 10.93 -6.55 -2.95
N LEU A 54 9.78 -6.15 -3.50
CA LEU A 54 9.44 -6.29 -4.92
C LEU A 54 10.13 -5.25 -5.83
N ALA A 55 10.75 -4.21 -5.26
CA ALA A 55 11.48 -3.17 -5.99
C ALA A 55 12.97 -3.48 -6.18
N ARG A 56 13.48 -4.51 -5.49
CA ARG A 56 14.88 -4.95 -5.51
C ARG A 56 15.15 -5.94 -6.65
#